data_AF-A0A1V0TZB5-F1
#
_entry.id   AF-A0A1V0TZB5-F1
#
_cell.length_a   1.000
_cell.length_b   1.000
_cell.length_c   1.000
_cell.angle_alpha   90.00
_cell.angle_beta   90.00
_cell.angle_gamma   90.00
#
_symmetry.space_group_name_H-M   'P 1'
#
loop_
_entity.id
_entity.type
_entity.pdbx_description
1 polymer ?
#
loop_
_entity_poly.entity_id
_entity_poly.type
_entity_poly.pdbx_seq_one_letter_code
_entity_poly.pdbx_strand_id
1 'polypeptide(L)'
;MLQPAAADGRDPFTRSTAAESSPPPSPSASPGTPSGATTGVPSYRGSEPGLYGGSRDATSCDVEQQISFLEADRAKALAFAGAQGIDVGAVPSFLRSLTPVQLRKDTRVTNHGFRDGKATAFQSVLQAGTAVLIDSRGLPRVRCACGNPLAEPEPLSSEAKTSGTSWPGYRAANTVAVSPATTEMRSFVLYDAQTNQYFDRPRGTDGGSDTWAPPPGTSTGSPSPTQSPGSETPSTPSTSASSPSTPETTGTTTAPETPTTTTVPPAPSGGESAPSS
;
A
#
# COMPACT_ATOMS: atom_id res chain seq x y z
N MET A 1 -22.10 1.23 -4.59
CA MET A 1 -22.65 1.59 -3.26
C MET A 1 -21.80 2.68 -2.62
N LEU A 2 -22.41 3.70 -2.01
CA LEU A 2 -21.73 4.74 -1.25
C LEU A 2 -21.48 4.26 0.19
N GLN A 3 -20.29 4.53 0.74
CA GLN A 3 -19.88 4.14 2.09
C GLN A 3 -19.34 5.36 2.84
N PRO A 4 -20.16 6.01 3.69
CA PRO A 4 -19.74 7.11 4.55
C PRO A 4 -18.57 6.71 5.45
N ALA A 5 -17.71 7.66 5.81
CA ALA A 5 -16.40 7.38 6.41
C ALA A 5 -16.49 6.52 7.70
N ALA A 6 -17.37 6.91 8.63
CA ALA A 6 -17.50 6.29 9.96
C ALA A 6 -18.59 5.19 10.07
N ALA A 7 -19.22 4.78 8.97
CA ALA A 7 -20.29 3.78 9.01
C ALA A 7 -19.73 2.34 8.93
N ASP A 8 -20.28 1.38 9.68
CA ASP A 8 -19.90 -0.05 9.59
C ASP A 8 -20.15 -0.65 8.18
N GLY A 9 -20.95 0.02 7.34
CA GLY A 9 -21.13 -0.35 5.94
C GLY A 9 -22.06 -1.54 5.76
N ARG A 10 -21.76 -2.40 4.78
CA ARG A 10 -22.54 -3.58 4.44
C ARG A 10 -21.79 -4.86 4.81
N ASP A 11 -22.47 -5.75 5.53
CA ASP A 11 -22.01 -7.08 5.94
C ASP A 11 -20.58 -7.05 6.53
N PRO A 12 -20.37 -6.40 7.70
CA PRO A 12 -19.02 -6.12 8.22
C PRO A 12 -18.27 -7.41 8.59
N PHE A 13 -17.00 -7.49 8.20
CA PHE A 13 -16.10 -8.53 8.69
C PHE A 13 -15.87 -8.36 10.20
N THR A 14 -15.50 -7.17 10.67
CA THR A 14 -15.21 -6.91 12.09
C THR A 14 -15.94 -5.68 12.60
N ARG A 15 -15.89 -5.44 13.92
CA ARG A 15 -16.16 -4.10 14.46
C ARG A 15 -15.13 -3.11 13.91
N SER A 16 -15.43 -1.81 13.98
CA SER A 16 -14.46 -0.77 13.64
C SER A 16 -13.15 -0.93 14.41
N THR A 17 -12.06 -0.83 13.67
CA THR A 17 -10.68 -0.67 14.13
C THR A 17 -10.11 0.69 13.73
N ALA A 18 -10.92 1.55 13.09
CA ALA A 18 -10.52 2.93 12.83
C ALA A 18 -10.35 3.69 14.15
N ALA A 19 -9.23 4.42 14.28
CA ALA A 19 -9.08 5.42 15.32
C ALA A 19 -10.11 6.55 15.13
N GLU A 20 -10.41 7.33 16.17
CA GLU A 20 -11.36 8.44 16.05
C GLU A 20 -10.90 9.42 14.95
N SER A 21 -11.72 9.59 13.92
CA SER A 21 -11.30 10.30 12.72
C SER A 21 -10.97 11.75 12.99
N SER A 22 -9.73 12.13 12.69
CA SER A 22 -9.37 13.51 12.36
C SER A 22 -10.40 14.12 11.40
N PRO A 23 -10.76 15.41 11.57
CA PRO A 23 -11.85 16.05 10.82
C PRO A 23 -11.64 15.94 9.30
N PRO A 24 -12.74 15.93 8.51
CA PRO A 24 -12.68 15.64 7.09
C PRO A 24 -11.69 16.56 6.37
N PRO A 25 -10.89 16.01 5.43
CA PRO A 25 -9.70 16.67 4.90
C PRO A 25 -10.03 18.01 4.25
N SER A 26 -9.33 19.06 4.68
CA SER A 26 -9.49 20.41 4.13
C SER A 26 -9.20 20.42 2.62
N PRO A 27 -10.06 21.01 1.78
CA PRO A 27 -9.98 20.88 0.32
C PRO A 27 -8.74 21.56 -0.30
N SER A 28 -8.06 22.43 0.45
CA SER A 28 -7.01 23.32 -0.08
C SER A 28 -5.73 22.60 -0.52
N ALA A 29 -5.43 21.43 0.05
CA ALA A 29 -4.18 20.71 -0.19
C ALA A 29 -4.41 19.43 -1.03
N SER A 30 -5.12 19.53 -2.16
CA SER A 30 -5.35 18.36 -3.02
C SER A 30 -4.02 17.73 -3.50
N PRO A 31 -3.96 16.39 -3.65
CA PRO A 31 -2.97 15.70 -4.48
C PRO A 31 -2.90 16.31 -5.88
N GLY A 32 -1.81 16.04 -6.63
CA GLY A 32 -1.50 16.70 -7.89
C GLY A 32 -2.44 16.37 -9.06
N THR A 33 -1.92 16.45 -10.28
CA THR A 33 -2.69 16.03 -11.47
C THR A 33 -2.86 14.50 -11.45
N PRO A 34 -4.06 13.96 -11.73
CA PRO A 34 -4.26 12.51 -11.84
C PRO A 34 -3.24 11.87 -12.80
N SER A 35 -2.64 10.78 -12.38
CA SER A 35 -1.59 10.05 -13.11
C SER A 35 -2.12 9.28 -14.34
N GLY A 36 -3.43 9.22 -14.51
CA GLY A 36 -4.11 8.56 -15.63
C GLY A 36 -5.60 8.37 -15.33
N ALA A 37 -6.19 7.32 -15.91
CA ALA A 37 -7.54 6.88 -15.60
C ALA A 37 -7.58 5.37 -15.35
N THR A 38 -8.39 4.95 -14.39
CA THR A 38 -8.67 3.55 -14.06
C THR A 38 -10.18 3.41 -14.08
N THR A 39 -10.71 2.46 -14.85
CA THR A 39 -12.13 2.09 -14.76
C THR A 39 -13.09 3.28 -15.04
N GLY A 40 -12.70 4.17 -15.96
CA GLY A 40 -13.48 5.34 -16.36
C GLY A 40 -13.44 6.54 -15.40
N VAL A 41 -12.68 6.49 -14.30
CA VAL A 41 -12.48 7.62 -13.38
C VAL A 41 -11.01 8.07 -13.35
N PRO A 42 -10.71 9.33 -12.99
CA PRO A 42 -9.34 9.79 -12.77
C PRO A 42 -8.63 8.92 -11.73
N SER A 43 -7.38 8.57 -11.99
CA SER A 43 -6.60 7.65 -11.16
C SER A 43 -5.29 8.28 -10.72
N TYR A 44 -4.93 8.06 -9.46
CA TYR A 44 -3.65 8.46 -8.88
C TYR A 44 -2.79 7.23 -8.64
N ARG A 45 -1.46 7.36 -8.72
CA ARG A 45 -0.56 6.31 -8.24
C ARG A 45 -0.57 6.28 -6.71
N GLY A 46 -0.56 5.10 -6.10
CA GLY A 46 -0.44 4.94 -4.64
C GLY A 46 0.84 5.53 -4.02
N SER A 47 1.82 5.92 -4.84
CA SER A 47 3.02 6.65 -4.47
C SER A 47 2.90 8.18 -4.48
N GLU A 48 1.76 8.75 -4.90
CA GLU A 48 1.56 10.19 -5.03
C GLU A 48 1.63 10.89 -3.65
N PRO A 49 2.57 11.83 -3.43
CA PRO A 49 2.71 12.53 -2.16
C PRO A 49 1.43 13.27 -1.76
N GLY A 50 0.95 13.01 -0.54
CA GLY A 50 -0.28 13.59 -0.03
C GLY A 50 -1.57 12.98 -0.61
N LEU A 51 -1.54 11.90 -1.41
CA LEU A 51 -2.75 11.17 -1.80
C LEU A 51 -3.56 10.69 -0.58
N TYR A 52 -2.84 10.32 0.47
CA TYR A 52 -3.37 9.90 1.76
C TYR A 52 -3.06 10.94 2.83
N GLY A 53 -3.81 10.86 3.92
CA GLY A 53 -3.59 11.64 5.12
C GLY A 53 -3.50 10.76 6.35
N GLY A 54 -3.42 11.42 7.50
CA GLY A 54 -3.42 10.81 8.82
C GLY A 54 -3.20 11.91 9.85
N SER A 55 -2.81 11.51 11.06
CA SER A 55 -2.20 12.42 12.02
C SER A 55 -0.80 11.93 12.33
N ARG A 56 0.17 12.85 12.38
CA ARG A 56 1.57 12.47 12.65
C ARG A 56 1.69 11.87 14.06
N ASP A 57 2.56 10.88 14.22
CA ASP A 57 2.79 10.12 15.46
C ASP A 57 1.57 9.28 15.94
N ALA A 58 0.53 9.10 15.11
CA ALA A 58 -0.71 8.40 15.48
C ALA A 58 -1.33 7.55 14.35
N THR A 59 -1.89 6.38 14.71
CA THR A 59 -2.52 5.49 13.72
C THR A 59 -3.89 5.96 13.27
N SER A 60 -4.25 5.64 12.03
CA SER A 60 -5.64 5.71 11.56
C SER A 60 -6.41 4.40 11.80
N CYS A 61 -5.71 3.29 12.06
CA CYS A 61 -6.30 1.95 12.23
C CYS A 61 -5.51 1.09 13.24
N ASP A 62 -6.20 0.44 14.16
CA ASP A 62 -5.61 -0.57 15.05
C ASP A 62 -5.47 -1.92 14.31
N VAL A 63 -4.23 -2.22 13.90
CA VAL A 63 -3.88 -3.44 13.15
C VAL A 63 -3.95 -4.69 14.04
N GLU A 64 -3.58 -4.59 15.31
CA GLU A 64 -3.57 -5.75 16.23
C GLU A 64 -5.00 -6.11 16.66
N GLN A 65 -5.85 -5.12 16.89
CA GLN A 65 -7.27 -5.35 17.13
C GLN A 65 -7.97 -5.91 15.88
N GLN A 66 -7.53 -5.53 14.67
CA GLN A 66 -8.02 -6.08 13.40
C GLN A 66 -7.64 -7.55 13.22
N ILE A 67 -6.42 -7.94 13.62
CA ILE A 67 -5.96 -9.32 13.65
C ILE A 67 -6.77 -10.13 14.66
N SER A 68 -6.87 -9.65 15.91
CA SER A 68 -7.61 -10.29 16.98
C SER A 68 -9.08 -10.59 16.61
N PHE A 69 -9.76 -9.65 15.95
CA PHE A 69 -11.14 -9.86 15.48
C PHE A 69 -11.29 -10.90 14.37
N LEU A 70 -10.26 -11.14 13.55
CA LEU A 70 -10.27 -12.17 12.51
C LEU A 70 -9.85 -13.53 13.06
N GLU A 71 -8.85 -13.58 13.96
CA GLU A 71 -8.44 -14.82 14.63
C GLU A 71 -9.56 -15.41 15.51
N ALA A 72 -10.43 -14.55 16.07
CA ALA A 72 -11.62 -14.95 16.82
C ALA A 72 -12.74 -15.59 15.97
N ASP A 73 -12.72 -15.47 14.64
CA ASP A 73 -13.72 -16.06 13.73
C ASP A 73 -13.05 -16.71 12.51
N ARG A 74 -12.86 -18.03 12.60
CA ARG A 74 -12.23 -18.84 11.54
C ARG A 74 -12.92 -18.71 10.18
N ALA A 75 -14.25 -18.55 10.13
CA ALA A 75 -14.96 -18.43 8.86
C ALA A 75 -14.67 -17.08 8.19
N LYS A 76 -14.57 -16.01 8.99
CA LYS A 76 -14.13 -14.69 8.53
C LYS A 76 -12.66 -14.65 8.15
N ALA A 77 -11.77 -15.27 8.92
CA ALA A 77 -10.35 -15.38 8.55
C ALA A 77 -10.18 -16.05 7.17
N LEU A 78 -10.87 -17.16 6.93
CA LEU A 78 -10.86 -17.86 5.63
C LEU A 78 -11.43 -16.99 4.49
N ALA A 79 -12.57 -16.33 4.71
CA ALA A 79 -13.18 -15.46 3.71
C ALA A 79 -12.33 -14.20 3.43
N PHE A 80 -11.67 -13.64 4.44
CA PHE A 80 -10.77 -12.49 4.30
C PHE A 80 -9.52 -12.87 3.52
N ALA A 81 -8.88 -14.00 3.89
CA ALA A 81 -7.70 -14.52 3.19
C ALA A 81 -7.99 -14.78 1.70
N GLY A 82 -9.12 -15.44 1.41
CA GLY A 82 -9.57 -15.68 0.03
C GLY A 82 -9.84 -14.39 -0.77
N ALA A 83 -10.42 -13.36 -0.15
CA ALA A 83 -10.65 -12.06 -0.79
C ALA A 83 -9.37 -11.23 -1.00
N GLN A 84 -8.31 -11.47 -0.21
CA GLN A 84 -7.01 -10.82 -0.36
C GLN A 84 -6.05 -11.58 -1.31
N GLY A 85 -6.37 -12.84 -1.64
CA GLY A 85 -5.49 -13.72 -2.41
C GLY A 85 -4.29 -14.26 -1.61
N ILE A 86 -4.47 -14.52 -0.31
CA ILE A 86 -3.40 -14.98 0.60
C ILE A 86 -3.81 -16.24 1.36
N ASP A 87 -2.82 -16.96 1.92
CA ASP A 87 -3.06 -18.04 2.88
C ASP A 87 -3.67 -17.52 4.19
N VAL A 88 -4.58 -18.30 4.80
CA VAL A 88 -5.21 -17.91 6.07
C VAL A 88 -4.21 -17.77 7.23
N GLY A 89 -3.11 -18.54 7.21
CA GLY A 89 -2.01 -18.39 8.17
C GLY A 89 -1.16 -17.13 7.97
N ALA A 90 -1.25 -16.48 6.80
CA ALA A 90 -0.55 -15.25 6.48
C ALA A 90 -1.35 -13.98 6.83
N VAL A 91 -2.61 -14.09 7.29
CA VAL A 91 -3.45 -12.92 7.63
C VAL A 91 -2.78 -11.98 8.65
N PRO A 92 -2.13 -12.45 9.75
CA PRO A 92 -1.51 -11.56 10.72
C PRO A 92 -0.26 -10.85 10.20
N SER A 93 0.58 -11.53 9.41
CA SER A 93 1.78 -10.92 8.81
C SER A 93 1.44 -10.02 7.63
N PHE A 94 0.43 -10.36 6.85
CA PHE A 94 -0.15 -9.50 5.81
C PHE A 94 -0.66 -8.19 6.43
N LEU A 95 -1.51 -8.25 7.46
CA LEU A 95 -2.07 -7.05 8.10
C LEU A 95 -0.98 -6.13 8.68
N ARG A 96 0.04 -6.69 9.34
CA ARG A 96 1.22 -5.93 9.84
C ARG A 96 2.13 -5.36 8.73
N SER A 97 2.00 -5.81 7.49
CA SER A 97 2.73 -5.24 6.34
C SER A 97 2.05 -4.00 5.74
N LEU A 98 0.77 -3.78 6.08
CA LEU A 98 -0.02 -2.66 5.55
C LEU A 98 0.17 -1.39 6.38
N THR A 99 0.10 -0.23 5.73
CA THR A 99 0.28 1.07 6.40
C THR A 99 -1.10 1.68 6.73
N PRO A 100 -1.40 2.06 7.99
CA PRO A 100 -2.64 2.75 8.34
C PRO A 100 -2.65 4.21 7.88
N VAL A 101 -3.65 4.57 7.09
CA VAL A 101 -3.82 5.92 6.51
C VAL A 101 -5.31 6.33 6.40
N GLN A 102 -5.56 7.59 6.08
CA GLN A 102 -6.89 8.13 5.80
C GLN A 102 -7.02 8.56 4.33
N LEU A 103 -8.15 8.25 3.68
CA LEU A 103 -8.43 8.66 2.29
C LEU A 103 -8.70 10.17 2.20
N ARG A 104 -8.05 10.88 1.25
CA ARG A 104 -8.25 12.34 1.06
C ARG A 104 -9.19 12.74 -0.08
N LYS A 105 -9.71 11.78 -0.84
CA LYS A 105 -10.74 11.97 -1.88
C LYS A 105 -11.77 10.84 -1.75
N ASP A 106 -12.93 11.01 -2.41
CA ASP A 106 -13.93 9.95 -2.51
C ASP A 106 -13.42 8.86 -3.48
N THR A 107 -13.07 7.68 -2.97
CA THR A 107 -12.30 6.67 -3.73
C THR A 107 -13.16 5.47 -4.12
N ARG A 108 -13.12 5.08 -5.39
CA ARG A 108 -13.70 3.84 -5.91
C ARG A 108 -12.84 2.63 -5.53
N VAL A 109 -13.47 1.60 -4.95
CA VAL A 109 -12.86 0.30 -4.65
C VAL A 109 -13.87 -0.83 -4.82
N THR A 110 -13.38 -2.03 -5.11
CA THR A 110 -14.12 -3.28 -4.87
C THR A 110 -14.07 -3.57 -3.38
N ASN A 111 -15.21 -3.70 -2.73
CA ASN A 111 -15.35 -3.93 -1.29
C ASN A 111 -16.04 -5.27 -1.05
N HIS A 112 -15.58 -6.04 -0.07
CA HIS A 112 -16.10 -7.37 0.22
C HIS A 112 -16.79 -7.40 1.58
N GLY A 113 -18.10 -7.69 1.57
CA GLY A 113 -18.86 -7.97 2.79
C GLY A 113 -18.81 -9.46 3.16
N PHE A 114 -18.98 -9.81 4.43
CA PHE A 114 -19.04 -11.20 4.90
C PHE A 114 -20.49 -11.68 5.05
N ARG A 115 -20.94 -12.55 4.14
CA ARG A 115 -22.31 -13.11 4.15
C ARG A 115 -22.26 -14.59 3.80
N ASP A 116 -23.17 -15.38 4.39
CA ASP A 116 -23.34 -16.80 4.07
C ASP A 116 -22.03 -17.62 4.19
N GLY A 117 -21.15 -17.22 5.13
CA GLY A 117 -19.83 -17.82 5.35
C GLY A 117 -18.74 -17.41 4.34
N LYS A 118 -18.98 -16.42 3.47
CA LYS A 118 -18.13 -16.07 2.33
C LYS A 118 -17.93 -14.56 2.19
N ALA A 119 -16.87 -14.19 1.49
CA ALA A 119 -16.70 -12.84 0.97
C ALA A 119 -17.63 -12.61 -0.23
N THR A 120 -18.37 -11.50 -0.22
CA THR A 120 -19.25 -11.07 -1.32
C THR A 120 -18.79 -9.70 -1.83
N ALA A 121 -18.21 -9.67 -3.03
CA ALA A 121 -17.69 -8.47 -3.66
C ALA A 121 -18.82 -7.52 -4.12
N PHE A 122 -18.61 -6.21 -3.97
CA PHE A 122 -19.46 -5.18 -4.54
C PHE A 122 -18.67 -3.90 -4.85
N GLN A 123 -19.04 -3.23 -5.96
CA GLN A 123 -18.43 -1.96 -6.35
C GLN A 123 -18.88 -0.81 -5.43
N SER A 124 -17.91 -0.07 -4.88
CA SER A 124 -18.17 0.94 -3.87
C SER A 124 -17.40 2.25 -4.07
N VAL A 125 -17.89 3.33 -3.45
CA VAL A 125 -17.18 4.59 -3.23
C VAL A 125 -17.04 4.77 -1.73
N LEU A 126 -15.81 4.86 -1.24
CA LEU A 126 -15.48 5.23 0.14
C LEU A 126 -15.38 6.74 0.24
N GLN A 127 -16.01 7.34 1.24
CA GLN A 127 -15.93 8.79 1.49
C GLN A 127 -14.51 9.24 1.87
N ALA A 128 -14.10 10.44 1.45
CA ALA A 128 -12.94 11.13 2.04
C ALA A 128 -13.06 11.21 3.58
N GLY A 129 -11.97 10.89 4.30
CA GLY A 129 -11.98 10.69 5.75
C GLY A 129 -12.12 9.22 6.18
N THR A 130 -12.37 8.27 5.26
CA THR A 130 -12.36 6.83 5.60
C THR A 130 -10.93 6.38 5.94
N ALA A 131 -10.76 5.74 7.10
CA ALA A 131 -9.51 5.07 7.48
C ALA A 131 -9.36 3.72 6.75
N VAL A 132 -8.18 3.47 6.18
CA VAL A 132 -7.85 2.28 5.40
C VAL A 132 -6.43 1.80 5.69
N LEU A 133 -6.19 0.50 5.48
CA LEU A 133 -4.84 -0.08 5.40
C LEU A 133 -4.41 -0.16 3.93
N ILE A 134 -3.24 0.38 3.57
CA ILE A 134 -2.66 0.32 2.19
C ILE A 134 -1.46 -0.63 2.09
N ASP A 135 -1.29 -1.30 0.96
CA ASP A 135 -0.14 -2.19 0.72
C ASP A 135 1.15 -1.47 0.29
N SER A 136 2.22 -2.23 0.01
CA SER A 136 3.52 -1.71 -0.39
C SER A 136 3.54 -0.88 -1.68
N ARG A 137 2.46 -0.86 -2.46
CA ARG A 137 2.31 -0.02 -3.66
C ARG A 137 1.18 1.02 -3.51
N GLY A 138 0.66 1.17 -2.29
CA GLY A 138 -0.34 2.16 -1.90
C GLY A 138 -1.79 1.74 -2.19
N LEU A 139 -2.07 0.52 -2.64
CA LEU A 139 -3.46 0.11 -2.91
C LEU A 139 -4.22 -0.07 -1.59
N PRO A 140 -5.43 0.51 -1.42
CA PRO A 140 -6.29 0.23 -0.26
C PRO A 140 -6.68 -1.25 -0.22
N ARG A 141 -6.36 -1.93 0.90
CA ARG A 141 -6.59 -3.36 1.11
C ARG A 141 -7.59 -3.68 2.20
N VAL A 142 -7.80 -2.81 3.19
CA VAL A 142 -8.79 -3.02 4.27
C VAL A 142 -9.48 -1.71 4.60
N ARG A 143 -10.79 -1.74 4.84
CA ARG A 143 -11.56 -0.61 5.38
C ARG A 143 -11.70 -0.75 6.91
N CYS A 144 -10.99 0.07 7.67
CA CYS A 144 -10.84 -0.11 9.12
C CYS A 144 -12.16 0.09 9.88
N ALA A 145 -13.11 0.87 9.36
CA ALA A 145 -14.45 0.99 9.94
C ALA A 145 -15.26 -0.33 9.99
N CYS A 146 -14.84 -1.40 9.32
CA CYS A 146 -15.58 -2.67 9.27
C CYS A 146 -14.76 -3.94 9.00
N GLY A 147 -13.42 -3.84 8.92
CA GLY A 147 -12.52 -4.94 8.58
C GLY A 147 -12.65 -5.50 7.15
N ASN A 148 -13.52 -4.94 6.30
CA ASN A 148 -13.78 -5.49 4.98
C ASN A 148 -12.53 -5.45 4.09
N PRO A 149 -12.15 -6.55 3.42
CA PRO A 149 -11.06 -6.55 2.45
C PRO A 149 -11.47 -5.78 1.19
N LEU A 150 -10.50 -5.07 0.62
CA LEU A 150 -10.65 -4.17 -0.53
C LEU A 150 -9.72 -4.58 -1.68
N ALA A 151 -10.15 -4.30 -2.90
CA ALA A 151 -9.37 -4.46 -4.14
C ALA A 151 -9.64 -3.31 -5.12
N GLU A 152 -8.87 -3.25 -6.22
CA GLU A 152 -9.03 -2.26 -7.29
C GLU A 152 -10.45 -2.27 -7.89
N PRO A 153 -11.01 -1.12 -8.31
CA PRO A 153 -12.39 -1.01 -8.76
C PRO A 153 -12.64 -1.56 -10.17
N GLU A 154 -13.65 -2.41 -10.34
CA GLU A 154 -14.01 -3.05 -11.62
C GLU A 154 -14.93 -2.18 -12.50
N PRO A 155 -14.96 -2.40 -13.83
CA PRO A 155 -15.88 -1.73 -14.75
C PRO A 155 -17.34 -1.84 -14.31
N LEU A 156 -18.04 -0.71 -14.31
CA LEU A 156 -19.49 -0.65 -14.10
C LEU A 156 -20.19 -0.80 -15.45
N SER A 157 -21.31 -1.52 -15.47
CA SER A 157 -22.23 -1.46 -16.61
C SER A 157 -22.91 -0.08 -16.68
N SER A 158 -23.42 0.28 -17.84
CA SER A 158 -24.24 1.49 -18.05
C SER A 158 -25.52 1.52 -17.20
N GLU A 159 -25.96 0.36 -16.71
CA GLU A 159 -27.15 0.19 -15.86
C GLU A 159 -26.84 0.33 -14.35
N ALA A 160 -25.57 0.48 -13.96
CA ALA A 160 -25.16 0.46 -12.56
C ALA A 160 -25.71 1.65 -11.75
N LYS A 161 -26.65 1.37 -10.85
CA LYS A 161 -27.30 2.39 -10.01
C LYS A 161 -26.48 2.71 -8.76
N THR A 162 -26.37 4.00 -8.45
CA THR A 162 -25.81 4.44 -7.14
C THR A 162 -26.81 4.11 -6.03
N SER A 163 -26.30 3.65 -4.89
CA SER A 163 -27.07 3.15 -3.75
C SER A 163 -26.31 3.37 -2.44
N GLY A 164 -27.01 3.39 -1.30
CA GLY A 164 -26.43 3.72 0.01
C GLY A 164 -26.41 5.22 0.31
N THR A 165 -26.05 5.58 1.54
CA THR A 165 -26.12 6.96 2.05
C THR A 165 -25.06 7.86 1.40
N SER A 166 -25.49 9.00 0.86
CA SER A 166 -24.62 10.06 0.35
C SER A 166 -24.26 11.08 1.44
N TRP A 167 -23.17 11.81 1.22
CA TRP A 167 -22.73 12.96 2.02
C TRP A 167 -22.88 14.26 1.21
N PRO A 168 -23.02 15.44 1.85
CA PRO A 168 -23.24 16.71 1.13
C PRO A 168 -22.17 17.04 0.08
N GLY A 169 -20.92 16.61 0.30
CA GLY A 169 -19.80 16.77 -0.63
C GLY A 169 -19.77 15.77 -1.80
N TYR A 170 -20.55 14.68 -1.78
CA TYR A 170 -20.45 13.61 -2.76
C TYR A 170 -20.76 14.11 -4.18
N ARG A 171 -19.84 13.90 -5.13
CA ARG A 171 -20.05 14.15 -6.56
C ARG A 171 -19.40 13.00 -7.33
N ALA A 172 -20.17 12.27 -8.15
CA ALA A 172 -19.67 11.12 -8.90
C ALA A 172 -18.45 11.46 -9.79
N ALA A 173 -18.47 12.64 -10.44
CA ALA A 173 -17.37 13.15 -11.26
C ALA A 173 -16.09 13.50 -10.47
N ASN A 174 -16.17 13.64 -9.14
CA ASN A 174 -15.03 13.90 -8.27
C ASN A 174 -14.47 12.60 -7.66
N THR A 175 -15.08 11.44 -7.94
CA THR A 175 -14.58 10.16 -7.45
C THR A 175 -13.31 9.75 -8.20
N VAL A 176 -12.37 9.14 -7.48
CA VAL A 176 -11.07 8.74 -8.02
C VAL A 176 -10.82 7.25 -7.84
N ALA A 177 -9.87 6.72 -8.58
CA ALA A 177 -9.28 5.41 -8.31
C ALA A 177 -7.83 5.57 -7.80
N VAL A 178 -7.30 4.49 -7.24
CA VAL A 178 -5.87 4.32 -6.97
C VAL A 178 -5.35 3.25 -7.91
N SER A 179 -4.22 3.51 -8.55
CA SER A 179 -3.42 2.56 -9.31
C SER A 179 -2.14 2.25 -8.54
N PRO A 180 -1.55 1.05 -8.67
CA PRO A 180 -0.34 0.71 -7.93
C PRO A 180 0.85 1.61 -8.31
N ALA A 181 1.69 1.92 -7.32
CA ALA A 181 3.04 2.40 -7.55
C ALA A 181 3.83 1.42 -8.44
N THR A 182 4.73 1.95 -9.28
CA THR A 182 5.57 1.15 -10.19
C THR A 182 6.65 0.34 -9.48
N THR A 183 6.97 0.72 -8.25
CA THR A 183 7.94 0.09 -7.35
C THR A 183 7.31 -0.05 -5.97
N GLU A 184 7.85 -0.93 -5.12
CA GLU A 184 7.50 -0.89 -3.70
C GLU A 184 7.94 0.43 -3.05
N MET A 185 7.04 1.01 -2.26
CA MET A 185 7.32 2.14 -1.39
C MET A 185 8.00 1.67 -0.11
N ARG A 186 8.97 2.44 0.38
CA ARG A 186 9.54 2.29 1.73
C ARG A 186 8.76 3.08 2.78
N SER A 187 8.08 4.12 2.34
CA SER A 187 7.29 5.06 3.15
C SER A 187 6.26 5.76 2.26
N PHE A 188 5.31 6.45 2.89
CA PHE A 188 4.31 7.28 2.21
C PHE A 188 4.33 8.68 2.79
N VAL A 189 4.39 9.70 1.92
CA VAL A 189 4.22 11.10 2.34
C VAL A 189 2.73 11.36 2.53
N LEU A 190 2.32 11.50 3.78
CA LEU A 190 0.96 11.77 4.22
C LEU A 190 0.76 13.27 4.50
N TYR A 191 -0.49 13.73 4.43
CA TYR A 191 -0.89 15.08 4.84
C TYR A 191 -1.72 15.04 6.13
N ASP A 192 -1.32 15.84 7.11
CA ASP A 192 -2.06 16.06 8.35
C ASP A 192 -3.00 17.26 8.21
N ALA A 193 -4.31 17.01 8.35
CA ALA A 193 -5.35 18.03 8.19
C ALA A 193 -5.56 18.91 9.43
N GLN A 194 -5.01 18.53 10.60
CA GLN A 194 -5.05 19.34 11.81
C GLN A 194 -3.88 20.35 11.82
N THR A 195 -2.67 19.90 11.48
CA THR A 195 -1.46 20.74 11.48
C THR A 195 -1.19 21.43 10.14
N ASN A 196 -1.88 21.02 9.06
CA ASN A 196 -1.66 21.48 7.68
C ASN A 196 -0.21 21.25 7.20
N GLN A 197 0.39 20.14 7.63
CA GLN A 197 1.78 19.77 7.34
C GLN A 197 1.87 18.39 6.69
N TYR A 198 3.02 18.09 6.08
CA TYR A 198 3.31 16.81 5.46
C TYR A 198 4.30 16.02 6.31
N PHE A 199 4.11 14.70 6.37
CA PHE A 199 4.97 13.80 7.12
C PHE A 199 5.18 12.50 6.36
N ASP A 200 6.36 11.91 6.47
CA ASP A 200 6.70 10.62 5.90
C ASP A 200 6.43 9.53 6.93
N ARG A 201 5.52 8.60 6.59
CA ARG A 201 5.22 7.41 7.38
C ARG A 201 5.91 6.19 6.77
N PRO A 202 6.87 5.55 7.47
CA PRO A 202 7.47 4.30 7.03
C PRO A 202 6.42 3.19 6.82
N ARG A 203 6.63 2.34 5.81
CA ARG A 203 5.67 1.29 5.43
C ARG A 203 5.46 0.31 6.59
N GLY A 204 4.20 0.05 6.93
CA GLY A 204 3.82 -0.92 7.96
C GLY A 204 3.95 -0.42 9.40
N THR A 205 4.27 0.86 9.62
CA THR A 205 4.24 1.45 10.97
C THR A 205 2.88 2.08 11.27
N ASP A 206 2.56 2.15 12.55
CA ASP A 206 1.35 2.76 13.12
C ASP A 206 1.44 4.29 13.23
N GLY A 207 2.62 4.87 13.07
CA GLY A 207 2.91 6.29 13.25
C GLY A 207 4.09 6.57 14.18
N GLY A 208 4.47 5.62 15.05
CA GLY A 208 5.59 5.77 16.00
C GLY A 208 6.99 5.92 15.38
N SER A 209 7.08 6.10 14.06
CA SER A 209 8.32 6.37 13.32
C SER A 209 8.14 7.47 12.26
N ASP A 210 7.09 8.29 12.35
CA ASP A 210 6.80 9.35 11.39
C ASP A 210 7.83 10.48 11.44
N THR A 211 8.33 10.90 10.28
CA THR A 211 9.27 12.03 10.15
C THR A 211 8.64 13.20 9.39
N TRP A 212 9.15 14.42 9.55
CA TRP A 212 8.63 15.58 8.82
C TRP A 212 9.02 15.54 7.34
N ALA A 213 8.08 15.84 6.45
CA ALA A 213 8.30 15.90 5.00
C ALA A 213 8.06 17.33 4.47
N PRO A 214 8.84 17.79 3.47
CA PRO A 214 8.54 19.04 2.78
C PRO A 214 7.23 18.91 1.96
N PRO A 215 6.49 20.00 1.72
CA PRO A 215 5.33 19.98 0.85
C PRO A 215 5.62 19.43 -0.57
N PRO A 216 4.68 18.69 -1.19
CA PRO A 216 4.79 18.28 -2.58
C PRO A 216 4.97 19.51 -3.49
N GLY A 217 5.94 19.44 -4.40
CA GLY A 217 6.28 20.55 -5.31
C GLY A 217 7.23 21.61 -4.73
N THR A 218 7.47 21.68 -3.41
CA THR A 218 8.57 22.50 -2.89
C THR A 218 9.89 21.77 -3.06
N SER A 219 10.46 21.86 -4.26
CA SER A 219 11.90 21.67 -4.48
C SER A 219 12.64 22.79 -3.76
N THR A 220 12.85 22.64 -2.45
CA THR A 220 13.87 23.41 -1.72
C THR A 220 15.19 23.19 -2.44
N GLY A 221 15.70 24.24 -3.08
CA GLY A 221 16.89 24.13 -3.93
C GLY A 221 18.05 23.57 -3.12
N SER A 222 18.70 22.53 -3.67
CA SER A 222 20.01 22.09 -3.17
C SER A 222 20.92 23.33 -3.10
N PRO A 223 21.67 23.55 -2.00
CA PRO A 223 22.43 24.76 -1.81
C PRO A 223 23.37 24.99 -2.99
N SER A 224 23.26 26.18 -3.60
CA SER A 224 24.12 26.57 -4.71
C SER A 224 25.59 26.44 -4.26
N PRO A 225 26.45 25.71 -4.99
CA PRO A 225 27.84 25.57 -4.60
C PRO A 225 28.47 26.95 -4.57
N THR A 226 29.05 27.32 -3.42
CA THR A 226 29.78 28.58 -3.27
C THR A 226 31.00 28.55 -4.18
N GLN A 227 30.86 29.05 -5.40
CA GLN A 227 31.97 29.42 -6.26
C GLN A 227 32.71 30.59 -5.62
N SER A 228 33.64 30.27 -4.73
CA SER A 228 34.72 31.16 -4.38
C SER A 228 35.45 31.55 -5.68
N PRO A 229 35.78 32.83 -5.91
CA PRO A 229 36.27 33.30 -7.21
C PRO A 229 37.72 32.85 -7.48
N GLY A 230 37.85 31.61 -7.95
CA GLY A 230 39.08 31.08 -8.52
C GLY A 230 39.39 31.75 -9.87
N SER A 231 40.21 32.79 -9.84
CA SER A 231 40.69 33.49 -11.03
C SER A 231 41.80 32.69 -11.71
N GLU A 232 41.51 32.02 -12.84
CA GLU A 232 42.55 31.45 -13.68
C GLU A 232 42.25 31.55 -15.19
N THR A 233 43.33 31.70 -15.97
CA THR A 233 43.33 32.17 -17.36
C THR A 233 43.16 31.00 -18.36
N PRO A 234 42.43 31.16 -19.48
CA PRO A 234 42.26 30.08 -20.45
C PRO A 234 43.55 29.74 -21.19
N SER A 235 43.70 28.47 -21.57
CA SER A 235 44.69 28.00 -22.55
C SER A 235 44.14 26.82 -23.35
N THR A 236 44.56 26.72 -24.61
CA THR A 236 43.96 25.89 -25.67
C THR A 236 44.57 24.49 -25.77
N PRO A 237 43.92 23.53 -26.45
CA PRO A 237 44.23 22.11 -26.32
C PRO A 237 45.45 21.66 -27.12
N SER A 238 46.02 20.51 -26.74
CA SER A 238 47.02 19.78 -27.53
C SER A 238 46.67 18.30 -27.64
N THR A 239 46.67 17.79 -28.85
CA THR A 239 46.45 16.37 -29.19
C THR A 239 47.75 15.58 -29.18
N SER A 240 47.73 14.36 -28.66
CA SER A 240 48.60 13.26 -29.10
C SER A 240 48.00 11.91 -28.70
N ALA A 241 48.43 10.84 -29.36
CA ALA A 241 47.83 9.51 -29.27
C ALA A 241 48.90 8.42 -29.08
N SER A 242 48.43 7.18 -28.94
CA SER A 242 49.12 5.88 -29.08
C SER A 242 49.25 5.05 -27.80
N SER A 243 48.94 3.77 -27.96
CA SER A 243 49.01 2.67 -26.99
C SER A 243 50.36 1.92 -27.12
N PRO A 244 50.51 0.67 -26.69
CA PRO A 244 50.19 0.03 -25.40
C PRO A 244 51.45 -0.63 -24.77
N SER A 245 51.37 -1.20 -23.57
CA SER A 245 52.34 -2.23 -23.12
C SER A 245 51.83 -3.14 -21.99
N THR A 246 52.04 -4.44 -22.19
CA THR A 246 52.07 -5.58 -21.26
C THR A 246 53.23 -6.48 -21.74
N PRO A 247 53.83 -7.39 -20.94
CA PRO A 247 53.24 -8.19 -19.85
C PRO A 247 54.13 -8.11 -18.55
N GLU A 248 54.37 -9.10 -17.67
CA GLU A 248 54.07 -10.55 -17.65
C GLU A 248 53.97 -11.21 -16.25
N THR A 249 53.19 -12.29 -16.21
CA THR A 249 53.20 -13.52 -15.39
C THR A 249 54.03 -13.65 -14.11
N THR A 250 53.35 -13.98 -13.02
CA THR A 250 53.65 -15.14 -12.12
C THR A 250 52.42 -15.42 -11.23
N GLY A 251 52.07 -16.65 -10.83
CA GLY A 251 52.66 -17.94 -11.25
C GLY A 251 52.53 -19.09 -10.25
N THR A 252 51.35 -19.37 -9.67
CA THR A 252 51.14 -20.54 -8.79
C THR A 252 49.83 -21.28 -9.10
N THR A 253 49.94 -22.59 -9.28
CA THR A 253 48.83 -23.52 -9.59
C THR A 253 48.37 -24.29 -8.34
N THR A 254 47.07 -24.53 -8.21
CA THR A 254 46.46 -25.81 -7.75
C THR A 254 44.95 -25.78 -8.08
N ALA A 255 44.41 -26.93 -8.49
CA ALA A 255 43.01 -27.15 -8.84
C ALA A 255 42.65 -28.63 -8.53
N PRO A 256 41.54 -29.21 -9.00
CA PRO A 256 40.19 -28.98 -8.46
C PRO A 256 39.48 -30.30 -8.09
N GLU A 257 38.43 -30.26 -7.25
CA GLU A 257 37.46 -31.36 -7.14
C GLU A 257 36.01 -30.84 -7.12
N THR A 258 35.09 -31.69 -7.57
CA THR A 258 33.70 -31.33 -7.94
C THR A 258 32.67 -32.21 -7.17
N PRO A 259 31.36 -32.32 -7.51
CA PRO A 259 30.32 -32.46 -6.50
C PRO A 259 30.08 -33.91 -6.04
N THR A 260 29.58 -34.07 -4.81
CA THR A 260 29.02 -35.34 -4.32
C THR A 260 27.50 -35.28 -4.28
N THR A 261 26.83 -36.15 -5.04
CA THR A 261 25.39 -36.40 -4.95
C THR A 261 25.08 -37.46 -3.88
N THR A 262 24.01 -37.26 -3.11
CA THR A 262 23.44 -38.27 -2.19
C THR A 262 21.95 -37.99 -2.07
N THR A 263 21.06 -38.67 -2.81
CA THR A 263 20.57 -40.06 -2.64
C THR A 263 19.48 -40.14 -1.57
N VAL A 264 18.27 -40.47 -2.01
CA VAL A 264 17.04 -40.61 -1.21
C VAL A 264 16.88 -42.06 -0.72
N PRO A 265 16.56 -42.31 0.57
CA PRO A 265 16.07 -43.60 1.04
C PRO A 265 14.53 -43.73 0.87
N PRO A 266 13.99 -44.94 0.65
CA PRO A 266 12.59 -45.14 0.28
C PRO A 266 11.60 -45.15 1.46
N ALA A 267 10.32 -45.02 1.15
CA ALA A 267 9.21 -45.20 2.10
C ALA A 267 8.95 -46.69 2.40
N PRO A 268 8.54 -47.06 3.63
CA PRO A 268 8.01 -48.37 3.93
C PRO A 268 6.57 -48.52 3.41
N SER A 269 6.18 -49.74 3.03
CA SER A 269 4.80 -50.12 2.71
C SER A 269 4.39 -51.32 3.56
N GLY A 270 3.12 -51.37 3.97
CA GLY A 270 2.58 -52.33 4.93
C GLY A 270 2.07 -51.64 6.20
N GLY A 271 0.92 -52.04 6.77
CA GLY A 271 0.03 -53.10 6.34
C GLY A 271 -1.37 -53.00 6.96
N GLU A 272 -2.29 -53.79 6.41
CA GLU A 272 -3.72 -53.78 6.73
C GLU A 272 -4.04 -54.64 7.96
N SER A 273 -4.88 -54.13 8.87
CA SER A 273 -5.70 -54.94 9.80
C SER A 273 -6.73 -54.07 10.54
N ALA A 274 -8.01 -54.38 10.32
CA ALA A 274 -9.05 -54.11 11.32
C ALA A 274 -9.10 -55.28 12.33
N PRO A 275 -9.79 -55.11 13.47
CA PRO A 275 -11.00 -55.94 13.62
C PRO A 275 -12.19 -55.18 14.22
N SER A 276 -13.39 -55.75 14.04
CA SER A 276 -14.65 -55.22 14.58
C SER A 276 -14.88 -55.59 16.05
N SER A 277 -15.44 -54.66 16.82
CA SER A 277 -16.53 -54.86 17.80
C SER A 277 -17.13 -53.51 18.18
#